data_AF-A0ABD2P366-F1
#
_entry.id   AF-A0ABD2P366-F1
#
_cell.length_a   1.000
_cell.length_b   1.000
_cell.length_c   1.000
_cell.angle_alpha   90.00
_cell.angle_beta   90.00
_cell.angle_gamma   90.00
#
_symmetry.space_group_name_H-M   'P 1'
#
loop_
_entity.id
_entity.type
_entity.pdbx_description
1 polymer ?
#
loop_
_entity_poly.entity_id
_entity_poly.type
_entity_poly.pdbx_seq_one_letter_code
_entity_poly.pdbx_strand_id
1 'polypeptide(L)'
;MAEKLEDLNLPNASVQKIIKDALPESVNIGKDARSALSRAASVFVLYVTSQASKEAQKSHRKTLMGQDVLNALEELEFEEFLEPLQELHKSFQDSKKQGKNPKKKNASTDDVEMVEEIEDSAEENLEEEAAD
;
A
#
# COMPACT_ATOMS: atom_id res chain seq x y z
N MET A 1 -12.34 3.56 -14.23
CA MET A 1 -12.18 2.59 -13.12
C MET A 1 -11.78 1.26 -13.72
N ALA A 2 -10.88 0.52 -13.07
CA ALA A 2 -10.49 -0.82 -13.52
C ALA A 2 -11.73 -1.70 -13.75
N GLU A 3 -11.86 -2.26 -14.95
CA GLU A 3 -13.03 -3.08 -15.30
C GLU A 3 -12.81 -4.55 -14.93
N LYS A 4 -11.54 -4.96 -14.78
CA LYS A 4 -11.17 -6.34 -14.47
C LYS A 4 -10.08 -6.40 -13.39
N LEU A 5 -10.06 -7.51 -12.65
CA LEU A 5 -9.05 -7.71 -11.60
C LEU A 5 -7.63 -7.74 -12.18
N GLU A 6 -7.48 -8.17 -13.43
CA GLU A 6 -6.19 -8.20 -14.12
C GLU A 6 -5.61 -6.80 -14.37
N ASP A 7 -6.45 -5.77 -14.42
CA ASP A 7 -6.02 -4.37 -14.59
C ASP A 7 -5.40 -3.81 -13.30
N LEU A 8 -5.60 -4.50 -12.17
CA LEU A 8 -5.06 -4.15 -10.85
C LEU A 8 -3.84 -5.01 -10.48
N ASN A 9 -3.29 -5.76 -11.43
CA ASN A 9 -2.11 -6.58 -11.18
C ASN A 9 -0.89 -5.70 -10.93
N LEU A 10 -0.19 -5.99 -9.84
CA LEU A 10 1.10 -5.36 -9.53
C LEU A 10 2.18 -5.83 -10.53
N PRO A 11 3.25 -5.06 -10.73
CA PRO A 11 4.37 -5.47 -11.57
C PRO A 11 4.92 -6.83 -11.16
N ASN A 12 4.87 -7.80 -12.07
CA ASN A 12 5.25 -9.19 -11.79
C ASN A 12 6.68 -9.32 -11.25
N ALA A 13 7.60 -8.45 -11.68
CA ALA A 13 8.98 -8.45 -11.21
C ALA A 13 9.07 -8.10 -9.72
N SER A 14 8.34 -7.08 -9.27
CA SER A 14 8.30 -6.64 -7.87
C SER A 14 7.70 -7.72 -6.98
N VAL A 15 6.55 -8.28 -7.37
CA VAL A 15 5.93 -9.41 -6.64
C VAL A 15 6.89 -10.60 -6.57
N GLN A 16 7.56 -10.95 -7.67
CA GLN A 16 8.50 -12.07 -7.69
C GLN A 16 9.71 -11.84 -6.78
N LYS A 17 10.22 -10.62 -6.70
CA LYS A 17 11.32 -10.26 -5.79
C LYS A 17 10.89 -10.45 -4.34
N ILE A 18 9.75 -9.89 -3.95
CA ILE A 18 9.21 -10.02 -2.57
C ILE A 18 9.01 -11.49 -2.18
N ILE A 19 8.42 -12.32 -3.07
CA ILE A 19 8.22 -13.74 -2.77
C ILE A 19 9.56 -14.46 -2.55
N LYS A 20 10.59 -14.14 -3.35
CA LYS A 20 11.92 -14.74 -3.18
C LYS A 20 12.60 -14.29 -1.89
N ASP A 21 12.49 -13.00 -1.55
CA ASP A 21 13.10 -12.44 -0.34
C ASP A 21 12.47 -13.05 0.94
N ALA A 22 11.22 -13.51 0.86
CA ALA A 22 10.53 -14.24 1.93
C ALA A 22 10.89 -15.73 2.03
N LEU A 23 11.72 -16.26 1.13
CA LEU A 23 12.06 -17.69 1.05
C LEU A 23 13.57 -17.92 1.08
N PRO A 24 14.05 -19.11 1.50
CA PRO A 24 15.45 -19.47 1.36
C PRO A 24 15.91 -19.51 -0.11
N GLU A 25 17.17 -19.14 -0.37
CA GLU A 25 17.72 -19.05 -1.75
C GLU A 25 17.59 -20.34 -2.58
N SER A 26 17.52 -21.50 -1.93
CA SER A 26 17.41 -22.81 -2.58
C SER A 26 15.98 -23.16 -3.02
N VAL A 27 14.97 -22.33 -2.73
CA VAL A 27 13.57 -22.64 -3.01
C VAL A 27 13.14 -22.11 -4.38
N ASN A 28 12.60 -22.99 -5.21
CA ASN A 28 12.00 -22.64 -6.48
C ASN A 28 10.47 -22.51 -6.36
N ILE A 29 9.91 -21.48 -6.99
CA ILE A 29 8.46 -21.21 -6.96
C ILE A 29 7.84 -21.55 -8.32
N GLY A 30 6.78 -22.37 -8.31
CA GLY A 30 6.01 -22.72 -9.49
C GLY A 30 5.39 -21.49 -10.18
N LYS A 31 5.09 -21.60 -11.49
CA LYS A 31 4.44 -20.52 -12.24
C LYS A 31 3.05 -20.21 -11.68
N ASP A 32 2.26 -21.26 -11.42
CA ASP A 32 0.89 -21.11 -10.92
C ASP A 32 0.85 -20.49 -9.52
N ALA A 33 1.80 -20.85 -8.66
CA ALA A 33 1.94 -20.24 -7.33
C ALA A 33 2.26 -18.74 -7.42
N ARG A 34 3.15 -18.33 -8.34
CA ARG A 34 3.44 -16.90 -8.58
C ARG A 34 2.21 -16.15 -9.08
N SER A 35 1.47 -16.72 -10.03
CA SER A 35 0.23 -16.12 -10.54
C SER A 35 -0.88 -16.08 -9.49
N ALA A 36 -0.94 -17.06 -8.57
CA ALA A 36 -1.86 -17.05 -7.45
C ALA A 36 -1.52 -15.93 -6.45
N LEU A 37 -0.24 -15.80 -6.08
CA LEU A 37 0.23 -14.76 -5.16
C LEU A 37 0.06 -13.35 -5.75
N SER A 38 0.31 -13.15 -7.05
CA SER A 38 0.09 -11.87 -7.72
C SER A 38 -1.38 -11.44 -7.65
N ARG A 39 -2.31 -12.36 -7.98
CA ARG A 39 -3.75 -12.08 -7.84
C ARG A 39 -4.18 -11.87 -6.40
N ALA A 40 -3.63 -12.65 -5.47
CA ALA A 40 -3.91 -12.51 -4.04
C ALA A 40 -3.47 -11.15 -3.51
N ALA A 41 -2.32 -10.62 -3.97
CA ALA A 41 -1.86 -9.28 -3.61
C ALA A 41 -2.83 -8.19 -4.08
N SER A 42 -3.34 -8.26 -5.31
CA SER A 42 -4.36 -7.32 -5.80
C SER A 42 -5.65 -7.40 -4.98
N VAL A 43 -6.11 -8.62 -4.65
CA VAL A 43 -7.28 -8.81 -3.78
C VAL A 43 -7.02 -8.29 -2.36
N PHE A 44 -5.82 -8.47 -1.83
CA PHE A 44 -5.43 -7.96 -0.52
C PHE A 44 -5.56 -6.43 -0.44
N VAL A 45 -5.04 -5.71 -1.44
CA VAL A 45 -5.18 -4.24 -1.51
C VAL A 45 -6.65 -3.83 -1.51
N LEU A 46 -7.49 -4.48 -2.33
CA LEU A 46 -8.92 -4.20 -2.37
C LEU A 46 -9.63 -4.52 -1.05
N TYR A 47 -9.25 -5.62 -0.41
CA TYR A 47 -9.85 -6.07 0.83
C TYR A 47 -9.55 -5.11 1.98
N VAL A 48 -8.27 -4.76 2.17
CA VAL A 48 -7.85 -3.79 3.19
C VAL A 48 -8.45 -2.43 2.91
N THR A 49 -8.48 -1.97 1.65
CA THR A 49 -9.10 -0.68 1.28
C THR A 49 -10.59 -0.65 1.61
N SER A 50 -11.30 -1.75 1.32
CA SER A 50 -12.73 -1.88 1.63
C SER A 50 -12.96 -1.81 3.14
N GLN A 51 -12.14 -2.48 3.94
CA GLN A 51 -12.26 -2.45 5.40
C GLN A 51 -11.89 -1.08 5.98
N ALA A 52 -10.79 -0.47 5.53
CA ALA A 52 -10.39 0.88 5.94
C ALA A 52 -11.45 1.93 5.58
N SER A 53 -12.12 1.79 4.43
CA SER A 53 -13.25 2.65 4.07
C SER A 53 -14.40 2.54 5.09
N LYS A 54 -14.69 1.34 5.62
CA LYS A 54 -15.69 1.16 6.69
C LYS A 54 -15.24 1.83 7.99
N GLU A 55 -13.95 1.76 8.34
CA GLU A 55 -13.43 2.46 9.54
C GLU A 55 -13.57 3.99 9.43
N ALA A 56 -13.29 4.55 8.25
CA ALA A 56 -13.52 5.97 7.99
C ALA A 56 -15.01 6.33 8.12
N GLN A 57 -15.90 5.50 7.58
CA GLN A 57 -17.35 5.68 7.65
C GLN A 57 -17.89 5.56 9.09
N LYS A 58 -17.37 4.64 9.91
CA LYS A 58 -17.69 4.54 11.35
C LYS A 58 -17.36 5.85 12.08
N SER A 59 -16.33 6.56 11.62
CA SER A 59 -15.92 7.87 12.12
C SER A 59 -16.64 9.06 11.44
N HIS A 60 -17.69 8.81 10.66
CA HIS A 60 -18.41 9.81 9.84
C HIS A 60 -17.53 10.61 8.86
N ARG A 61 -16.41 10.02 8.42
CA ARG A 61 -15.51 10.62 7.42
C ARG A 61 -15.73 9.97 6.05
N LYS A 62 -15.61 10.80 5.00
CA LYS A 62 -15.55 10.34 3.60
C LYS A 62 -14.13 10.09 3.13
N THR A 63 -13.16 10.77 3.75
CA THR A 63 -11.73 10.64 3.45
C THR A 63 -11.11 9.51 4.27
N LEU A 64 -10.45 8.58 3.58
CA LEU A 64 -9.67 7.51 4.16
C LEU A 64 -8.31 8.06 4.61
N MET A 65 -7.95 7.82 5.87
CA MET A 65 -6.68 8.25 6.47
C MET A 65 -5.79 7.05 6.81
N GLY A 66 -4.48 7.28 7.00
CA GLY A 66 -3.55 6.21 7.38
C GLY A 66 -3.94 5.46 8.65
N GLN A 67 -4.60 6.13 9.60
CA GLN A 67 -5.11 5.48 10.81
C GLN A 67 -6.23 4.47 10.51
N ASP A 68 -7.06 4.71 9.49
CA ASP A 68 -8.12 3.78 9.10
C ASP A 68 -7.55 2.47 8.56
N VAL A 69 -6.42 2.56 7.84
CA VAL A 69 -5.70 1.38 7.34
C VAL A 69 -5.12 0.57 8.50
N LEU A 70 -4.52 1.22 9.49
CA LEU A 70 -3.99 0.54 10.68
C LEU A 70 -5.10 -0.16 11.47
N ASN A 71 -6.22 0.51 11.72
CA ASN A 71 -7.36 -0.09 12.41
C ASN A 71 -7.98 -1.24 11.61
N ALA A 72 -8.03 -1.11 10.27
CA ALA A 72 -8.51 -2.18 9.41
C ALA A 72 -7.60 -3.41 9.49
N LEU A 73 -6.28 -3.24 9.50
CA LEU A 73 -5.35 -4.37 9.64
C LEU A 73 -5.48 -5.08 10.99
N GLU A 74 -5.74 -4.34 12.07
CA GLU A 74 -6.03 -4.92 13.38
C GLU A 74 -7.33 -5.76 13.37
N GLU A 75 -8.42 -5.21 12.81
CA GLU A 75 -9.71 -5.92 12.68
C GLU A 75 -9.63 -7.15 11.76
N LEU A 76 -8.72 -7.12 10.77
CA LEU A 76 -8.48 -8.21 9.84
C LEU A 76 -7.49 -9.27 10.36
N GLU A 77 -7.04 -9.16 11.61
CA GLU A 77 -6.10 -10.10 12.25
C GLU A 77 -4.72 -10.13 11.54
N PHE A 78 -4.26 -8.98 11.05
CA PHE A 78 -2.91 -8.77 10.52
C PHE A 78 -2.04 -7.97 11.51
N GLU A 79 -2.06 -8.32 12.80
CA GLU A 79 -1.38 -7.52 13.83
C GLU A 79 0.14 -7.45 13.64
N GLU A 80 0.72 -8.45 12.99
CA GLU A 80 2.14 -8.49 12.63
C GLU A 80 2.58 -7.34 11.72
N PHE A 81 1.65 -6.66 11.04
CA PHE A 81 1.95 -5.50 10.20
C PHE A 81 1.89 -4.17 10.96
N LEU A 82 1.28 -4.12 12.15
CA LEU A 82 0.96 -2.86 12.83
C LEU A 82 2.20 -2.10 13.29
N GLU A 83 3.11 -2.77 13.99
CA GLU A 83 4.34 -2.14 14.52
C GLU A 83 5.19 -1.52 13.40
N PRO A 84 5.61 -2.25 12.34
CA PRO A 84 6.41 -1.66 11.27
C PRO A 84 5.68 -0.55 10.50
N LEU A 85 4.36 -0.67 10.30
CA LEU A 85 3.58 0.37 9.60
C LEU A 85 3.39 1.63 10.44
N GLN A 86 3.25 1.51 11.76
CA GLN A 86 3.17 2.67 12.66
C GLN A 86 4.49 3.47 12.67
N GLU A 87 5.63 2.78 12.71
CA GLU A 87 6.94 3.43 12.60
C GLU A 87 7.09 4.15 11.26
N LEU A 88 6.74 3.48 10.16
CA LEU A 88 6.76 4.06 8.82
C LEU A 88 5.85 5.29 8.73
N HIS A 89 4.60 5.18 9.18
CA HIS A 89 3.62 6.27 9.14
C HIS A 89 4.08 7.49 9.94
N LYS A 90 4.68 7.28 11.12
CA LYS A 90 5.27 8.37 11.91
C LYS A 90 6.43 9.04 11.17
N SER A 91 7.37 8.25 10.64
CA SER A 91 8.52 8.78 9.90
C SER A 91 8.10 9.60 8.67
N PHE A 92 7.01 9.19 8.02
CA PHE A 92 6.41 9.88 6.88
C PHE A 92 5.82 11.24 7.29
N GLN A 93 5.02 11.28 8.37
CA GLN A 93 4.46 12.54 8.88
C GLN A 93 5.55 13.53 9.31
N ASP A 94 6.61 13.04 9.96
CA ASP A 94 7.73 13.88 10.40
C ASP A 94 8.51 14.44 9.19
N SER A 95 8.62 13.67 8.11
CA SER A 95 9.26 14.11 6.85
C SER A 95 8.42 15.19 6.15
N LYS A 96 7.09 15.01 6.04
CA LYS A 96 6.17 16.04 5.50
C LYS A 96 6.28 17.36 6.27
N LYS A 97 6.36 17.32 7.60
CA LYS A 97 6.49 18.52 8.45
C LYS A 97 7.82 19.26 8.29
N GLN A 98 8.89 18.56 7.92
CA GLN A 98 10.22 19.15 7.78
C GLN A 98 10.52 19.66 6.37
N GLY A 99 9.61 19.51 5.40
CA GLY A 99 9.86 19.85 3.99
C GLY A 99 11.07 19.12 3.41
N LYS A 100 11.44 17.97 3.99
CA LYS A 100 12.58 17.17 3.57
C LYS A 100 12.05 15.93 2.85
N ASN A 101 12.40 15.77 1.58
CA ASN A 101 12.19 14.50 0.87
C ASN A 101 12.75 13.35 1.73
N PRO A 102 11.98 12.27 1.93
CA PRO A 102 12.41 11.15 2.73
C PRO A 102 13.58 10.43 2.03
N LYS A 103 14.82 10.79 2.37
CA LYS A 103 15.99 9.93 2.11
C LYS A 103 15.91 8.71 3.02
N LYS A 104 15.24 7.67 2.53
CA LYS A 104 15.14 6.35 3.19
C LYS A 104 16.50 5.70 3.35
N LYS A 105 16.74 5.10 4.52
CA LYS A 105 17.59 3.92 4.62
C LYS A 105 16.70 2.71 4.27
N ASN A 106 16.97 2.06 3.14
CA ASN A 106 16.46 0.75 2.69
C ASN A 106 15.21 0.65 1.78
N ALA A 107 14.84 1.66 0.98
CA ALA A 107 13.98 1.38 -0.19
C ALA A 107 14.75 1.60 -1.50
N SER A 108 14.44 0.78 -2.51
CA SER A 108 14.88 0.98 -3.88
C SER A 108 14.43 2.36 -4.37
N THR A 109 15.22 3.01 -5.23
CA THR A 109 14.84 4.27 -5.89
C THR A 109 13.48 4.16 -6.59
N ASP A 110 13.20 3.01 -7.21
CA ASP A 110 11.94 2.73 -7.90
C ASP A 110 10.71 2.73 -6.96
N ASP A 111 10.88 2.29 -5.69
CA ASP A 111 9.79 2.30 -4.71
C ASP A 111 9.54 3.71 -4.15
N VAL A 112 10.50 4.63 -4.28
CA VAL A 112 10.35 6.03 -3.89
C VAL A 112 9.65 6.81 -5.00
N GLU A 113 10.05 6.59 -6.25
CA GLU A 113 9.43 7.23 -7.41
C GLU A 113 7.94 6.87 -7.53
N MET A 114 7.56 5.61 -7.31
CA MET A 114 6.13 5.24 -7.31
C MET A 114 5.32 5.90 -6.19
N VAL A 115 5.92 6.12 -5.01
CA VAL A 115 5.20 6.77 -3.89
C VAL A 115 5.04 8.26 -4.19
N GLU A 116 6.05 8.90 -4.77
CA GLU A 116 5.99 10.29 -5.21
C GLU A 116 4.94 10.49 -6.32
N GLU A 117 4.86 9.60 -7.33
CA GLU A 117 3.82 9.67 -8.38
C GLU A 117 2.39 9.48 -7.85
N ILE A 118 2.20 8.58 -6.87
CA ILE A 118 0.89 8.37 -6.25
C ILE A 118 0.49 9.59 -5.40
N GLU A 119 1.46 10.24 -4.74
CA GLU A 119 1.21 11.44 -3.94
C GLU A 119 0.82 12.64 -4.81
N ASP A 120 1.56 12.93 -5.88
CA ASP A 120 1.21 14.01 -6.82
C ASP A 120 -0.18 13.79 -7.43
N SER A 121 -0.48 12.55 -7.81
CA SER A 121 -1.80 12.19 -8.35
C SER A 121 -2.92 12.32 -7.32
N ALA A 122 -2.65 12.06 -6.04
CA ALA A 122 -3.65 12.19 -4.98
C ALA A 122 -3.89 13.65 -4.59
N GLU A 123 -2.85 14.49 -4.60
CA GLU A 123 -2.96 15.91 -4.32
C GLU A 123 -3.70 16.65 -5.46
N GLU A 124 -3.43 16.34 -6.75
CA GLU A 124 -4.19 16.89 -7.88
C GLU A 124 -5.69 16.55 -7.82
N ASN A 125 -6.03 15.30 -7.47
CA ASN A 125 -7.44 14.88 -7.34
C ASN A 125 -8.18 15.60 -6.20
N LEU A 126 -7.48 15.96 -5.11
CA LEU A 126 -8.05 16.71 -3.99
C LEU A 126 -8.26 18.20 -4.34
N GLU A 127 -7.41 18.76 -5.19
CA GLU A 127 -7.55 20.13 -5.69
C GLU A 127 -8.70 20.27 -6.70
N GLU A 128 -8.91 19.27 -7.58
CA GLU A 128 -10.06 19.24 -8.49
C GLU A 128 -11.40 19.08 -7.75
N GLU A 129 -11.51 18.20 -6.76
CA GLU A 129 -12.76 18.03 -5.99
C GLU A 129 -13.10 19.23 -5.10
N ALA A 130 -12.13 20.07 -4.72
CA ALA A 130 -12.36 21.27 -3.91
C ALA A 130 -12.73 22.51 -4.74
N ALA A 131 -12.62 22.42 -6.07
CA ALA A 131 -12.86 23.52 -7.01
C ALA A 131 -14.27 23.52 -7.65
N ASP A 132 -15.10 22.51 -7.38
CA ASP A 132 -16.52 22.37 -7.77
C ASP A 132 -17.45 22.50 -6.54
#